data_AF-A0A7V2ICH2-F1
#
_entry.id   AF-A0A7V2ICH2-F1
#
_cell.length_a   1.000
_cell.length_b   1.000
_cell.length_c   1.000
_cell.angle_alpha   90.00
_cell.angle_beta   90.00
_cell.angle_gamma   90.00
#
_symmetry.space_group_name_H-M   'P 1'
#
loop_
_entity.id
_entity.type
_entity.pdbx_description
1 polymer ?
#
loop_
_entity_poly.entity_id
_entity_poly.type
_entity_poly.pdbx_seq_one_letter_code
_entity_poly.pdbx_strand_id
1 'polypeptide(L)'
;MRRTIAIAVLSLWGAALMPAAGAAAAEKFVLRASRYRTKVETVEVDDVAGHRLRLGDALGILVNGARGGFLDAAQYAVKTIADEGPGGGIAMGYMIFTTADGAKVFARFEGRRAAAGAPAEGTFEFTGGTGRFRGIEGRGTWRAVGVGPGLTCDHMEGEYELPKSRSRAAARPRSPARGERRRPGRSRTPRVRGALIAAPGPSVASGRRRTRP
;
A
#
# COMPACT_ATOMS: atom_id res chain seq x y z
N MET A 1 8.50 -74.42 21.75
CA MET A 1 8.21 -72.98 21.94
C MET A 1 8.11 -72.32 20.57
N ARG A 2 6.89 -72.03 20.11
CA ARG A 2 6.61 -71.48 18.77
C ARG A 2 6.56 -69.95 18.86
N ARG A 3 7.38 -69.26 18.07
CA ARG A 3 7.39 -67.80 17.94
C ARG A 3 6.46 -67.40 16.79
N THR A 4 5.38 -66.70 17.11
CA THR A 4 4.40 -66.17 16.16
C THR A 4 4.93 -64.87 15.55
N ILE A 5 5.00 -64.81 14.21
CA ILE A 5 5.33 -63.61 13.43
C ILE A 5 4.02 -62.95 13.03
N ALA A 6 3.81 -61.69 13.41
CA ALA A 6 2.70 -60.86 12.93
C ALA A 6 3.16 -60.00 11.76
N ILE A 7 2.46 -60.10 10.63
CA ILE A 7 2.70 -59.37 9.39
C ILE A 7 2.05 -58.00 9.50
N ALA A 8 2.83 -56.93 9.37
CA ALA A 8 2.34 -55.56 9.27
C ALA A 8 2.05 -55.22 7.79
N VAL A 9 0.79 -54.86 7.51
CA VAL A 9 0.33 -54.38 6.20
C VAL A 9 0.74 -52.90 6.06
N LEU A 10 1.65 -52.62 5.12
CA LEU A 10 2.03 -51.25 4.74
C LEU A 10 1.11 -50.76 3.62
N SER A 11 0.18 -49.88 3.95
CA SER A 11 -0.65 -49.15 2.98
C SER A 11 0.08 -47.88 2.53
N LEU A 12 0.52 -47.86 1.27
CA LEU A 12 1.06 -46.69 0.57
C LEU A 12 -0.04 -45.63 0.36
N TRP A 13 0.19 -44.41 0.84
CA TRP A 13 -0.49 -43.22 0.36
C TRP A 13 0.52 -42.38 -0.44
N GLY A 14 0.32 -42.34 -1.75
CA GLY A 14 1.07 -41.46 -2.66
C GLY A 14 0.61 -40.02 -2.49
N ALA A 15 1.42 -39.20 -1.83
CA ALA A 15 1.27 -37.75 -1.87
C ALA A 15 1.93 -37.21 -3.14
N ALA A 16 1.11 -36.70 -4.06
CA ALA A 16 1.58 -35.90 -5.18
C ALA A 16 2.28 -34.64 -4.64
N LEU A 17 3.59 -34.51 -4.88
CA LEU A 17 4.35 -33.30 -4.60
C LEU A 17 3.86 -32.19 -5.54
N MET A 18 3.01 -31.29 -5.03
CA MET A 18 2.82 -29.97 -5.63
C MET A 18 4.07 -29.12 -5.33
N PRO A 19 4.71 -28.49 -6.33
CA PRO A 19 5.81 -27.58 -6.07
C PRO A 19 5.31 -26.39 -5.26
N ALA A 20 5.81 -26.24 -4.03
CA ALA A 20 5.66 -25.02 -3.26
C ALA A 20 6.28 -23.88 -4.08
N ALA A 21 5.44 -22.95 -4.56
CA ALA A 21 5.92 -21.70 -5.12
C ALA A 21 6.78 -21.03 -4.05
N GLY A 22 8.09 -20.95 -4.30
CA GLY A 22 9.06 -20.61 -3.26
C GLY A 22 8.80 -19.23 -2.66
N ALA A 23 8.38 -19.20 -1.39
CA ALA A 23 8.31 -18.01 -0.58
C ALA A 23 9.65 -17.25 -0.63
N ALA A 24 9.60 -15.92 -0.69
CA ALA A 24 10.76 -15.10 -0.35
C ALA A 24 11.05 -15.28 1.14
N ALA A 25 12.30 -15.16 1.56
CA ALA A 25 12.58 -15.19 2.99
C ALA A 25 12.04 -13.91 3.64
N ALA A 26 11.35 -14.04 4.76
CA ALA A 26 10.93 -12.91 5.59
C ALA A 26 12.09 -11.99 5.93
N GLU A 27 11.95 -10.70 5.60
CA GLU A 27 12.88 -9.64 5.91
C GLU A 27 12.44 -8.91 7.19
N LYS A 28 13.37 -8.75 8.13
CA LYS A 28 13.12 -8.01 9.39
C LYS A 28 13.26 -6.51 9.17
N PHE A 29 12.47 -5.74 9.91
CA PHE A 29 12.59 -4.28 9.94
C PHE A 29 12.38 -3.71 11.34
N VAL A 30 12.97 -2.54 11.55
CA VAL A 30 12.73 -1.69 12.71
C VAL A 30 12.48 -0.27 12.20
N LEU A 31 11.35 0.29 12.60
CA LEU A 31 10.86 1.58 12.14
C LEU A 31 10.52 2.46 13.34
N ARG A 32 10.93 3.72 13.26
CA ARG A 32 10.51 4.76 14.20
C ARG A 32 9.68 5.78 13.45
N ALA A 33 8.64 6.28 14.07
CA ALA A 33 7.83 7.33 13.45
C ALA A 33 7.52 8.44 14.45
N SER A 34 7.47 9.67 13.93
CA SER A 34 6.92 10.81 14.65
C SER A 34 5.66 11.24 13.93
N ARG A 35 4.53 11.28 14.64
CA ARG A 35 3.23 11.66 14.08
C ARG A 35 2.53 12.71 14.92
N TYR A 36 1.79 13.57 14.23
CA TYR A 36 0.90 14.55 14.78
C TYR A 36 -0.55 14.19 14.44
N ARG A 37 -1.41 14.30 15.43
CA ARG A 37 -2.85 14.07 15.32
C ARG A 37 -3.50 15.26 14.61
N THR A 38 -4.03 15.02 13.42
CA THR A 38 -4.60 16.06 12.55
C THR A 38 -6.11 16.24 12.75
N LYS A 39 -6.82 15.19 13.18
CA LYS A 39 -8.25 15.25 13.45
C LYS A 39 -8.60 14.34 14.63
N VAL A 40 -9.54 14.78 15.46
CA VAL A 40 -10.23 13.94 16.44
C VAL A 40 -11.70 14.30 16.48
N GLU A 41 -12.51 13.27 16.45
CA GLU A 41 -13.89 13.31 16.90
C GLU A 41 -14.00 12.45 18.16
N THR A 42 -14.74 12.94 19.14
CA THR A 42 -14.93 12.27 20.43
C THR A 42 -16.42 12.19 20.70
N VAL A 43 -16.86 11.04 21.19
CA VAL A 43 -18.21 10.80 21.70
C VAL A 43 -18.06 10.30 23.12
N GLU A 44 -18.66 11.00 24.09
CA GLU A 44 -18.65 10.55 25.48
C GLU A 44 -19.63 9.38 25.64
N VAL A 45 -19.25 8.42 26.49
CA VAL A 45 -20.10 7.29 26.87
C VAL A 45 -20.47 7.52 28.33
N ASP A 46 -21.73 7.85 28.57
CA ASP A 46 -22.22 8.26 29.90
C ASP A 46 -22.51 7.07 30.85
N ASP A 47 -21.81 5.95 30.69
CA ASP A 47 -21.92 4.79 31.58
C ASP A 47 -21.01 4.91 32.81
N VAL A 48 -19.76 5.34 32.61
CA VAL A 48 -18.77 5.61 33.66
C VAL A 48 -17.98 6.87 33.35
N ALA A 49 -17.59 7.60 34.39
CA ALA A 49 -16.89 8.88 34.24
C ALA A 49 -15.61 8.72 33.40
N GLY A 50 -15.49 9.51 32.32
CA GLY A 50 -14.30 9.55 31.46
C GLY A 50 -14.21 8.44 30.42
N HIS A 51 -15.28 7.66 30.23
CA HIS A 51 -15.41 6.73 29.11
C HIS A 51 -15.83 7.46 27.84
N ARG A 52 -15.10 7.24 26.74
CA ARG A 52 -15.31 7.90 25.46
C ARG A 52 -14.85 7.05 24.28
N LEU A 53 -15.56 7.20 23.17
CA LEU A 53 -15.18 6.71 21.86
C LEU A 53 -14.49 7.82 21.07
N ARG A 54 -13.47 7.46 20.27
CA ARG A 54 -12.70 8.41 19.48
C ARG A 54 -12.47 7.90 18.07
N LEU A 55 -12.68 8.78 17.10
CA LEU A 55 -12.21 8.64 15.73
C LEU A 55 -11.07 9.63 15.51
N GLY A 56 -9.93 9.16 15.01
CA GLY A 56 -8.71 9.96 14.91
C GLY A 56 -7.99 9.79 13.59
N ASP A 57 -7.45 10.90 13.10
CA ASP A 57 -6.48 10.92 12.01
C ASP A 57 -5.13 11.42 12.54
N ALA A 58 -4.05 10.83 12.06
CA ALA A 58 -2.69 11.33 12.30
C ALA A 58 -1.85 11.26 11.02
N LEU A 59 -0.89 12.16 10.94
CA LEU A 59 0.11 12.23 9.87
C LEU A 59 1.51 12.35 10.49
N GLY A 60 2.49 11.73 9.87
CA GLY A 60 3.85 11.68 10.36
C GLY A 60 4.84 11.23 9.29
N ILE A 61 6.05 10.95 9.74
CA ILE A 61 7.14 10.45 8.93
C ILE A 61 7.79 9.23 9.60
N LEU A 62 8.18 8.26 8.79
CA LEU A 62 8.98 7.12 9.22
C LEU A 62 10.47 7.36 9.01
N VAL A 63 11.24 6.80 9.93
CA VAL A 63 12.69 6.68 9.86
C VAL A 63 13.03 5.22 10.08
N ASN A 64 13.74 4.64 9.12
CA ASN A 64 14.38 3.34 9.30
C ASN A 64 15.82 3.56 9.80
N GLY A 65 16.30 2.73 10.71
CA GLY A 65 17.68 2.79 11.19
C GLY A 65 18.72 2.55 10.08
N ALA A 66 18.33 1.80 9.04
CA ALA A 66 19.12 1.63 7.82
C ALA A 66 18.61 2.59 6.74
N ARG A 67 19.42 3.59 6.39
CA ARG A 67 19.06 4.59 5.35
C ARG A 67 18.76 3.89 4.03
N GLY A 68 17.61 4.24 3.43
CA GLY A 68 17.11 3.61 2.20
C GLY A 68 16.49 2.22 2.39
N GLY A 69 16.35 1.76 3.64
CA GLY A 69 15.69 0.51 3.99
C GLY A 69 14.18 0.53 3.76
N PHE A 70 13.53 -0.57 4.15
CA PHE A 70 12.08 -0.71 4.06
C PHE A 70 11.36 0.50 4.67
N LEU A 71 10.49 1.14 3.89
CA LEU A 71 9.69 2.32 4.26
C LEU A 71 10.48 3.50 4.86
N ASP A 72 11.79 3.59 4.62
CA ASP A 72 12.58 4.73 5.09
C ASP A 72 12.10 6.03 4.45
N ALA A 73 12.03 7.09 5.25
CA ALA A 73 11.49 8.40 4.88
C ALA A 73 10.08 8.38 4.27
N ALA A 74 9.29 7.32 4.48
CA ALA A 74 7.92 7.26 4.02
C ALA A 74 7.02 8.19 4.85
N GLN A 75 6.04 8.81 4.18
CA GLN A 75 4.92 9.44 4.88
C GLN A 75 4.12 8.36 5.60
N TYR A 76 3.73 8.66 6.83
CA TYR A 76 2.96 7.79 7.71
C TYR A 76 1.61 8.41 8.03
N ALA A 77 0.52 7.79 7.61
CA ALA A 77 -0.82 8.19 8.00
C ALA A 77 -1.49 7.11 8.83
N VAL A 78 -2.23 7.49 9.86
CA VAL A 78 -2.95 6.57 10.73
C VAL A 78 -4.41 7.00 10.82
N LYS A 79 -5.31 6.03 10.64
CA LYS A 79 -6.75 6.14 10.88
C LYS A 79 -7.08 5.27 12.09
N THR A 80 -7.64 5.84 13.14
CA THR A 80 -7.83 5.16 14.43
C THR A 80 -9.26 5.27 14.90
N ILE A 81 -9.81 4.15 15.36
CA ILE A 81 -10.98 4.10 16.24
C ILE A 81 -10.48 3.62 17.60
N ALA A 82 -10.85 4.31 18.67
CA ALA A 82 -10.48 3.94 20.02
C ALA A 82 -11.67 4.02 20.97
N ASP A 83 -11.66 3.12 21.93
CA ASP A 83 -12.54 3.08 23.09
C ASP A 83 -11.63 3.29 24.32
N GLU A 84 -11.80 4.42 24.99
CA GLU A 84 -10.96 4.86 26.10
C GLU A 84 -11.80 5.08 27.36
N GLY A 85 -11.43 4.44 28.46
CA GLY A 85 -12.00 4.65 29.80
C GLY A 85 -10.94 4.86 30.88
N PRO A 86 -11.35 4.92 32.17
CA PRO A 86 -10.44 5.16 33.29
C PRO A 86 -9.34 4.11 33.43
N GLY A 87 -9.68 2.85 33.13
CA GLY A 87 -8.77 1.70 33.21
C GLY A 87 -7.87 1.51 31.98
N GLY A 88 -7.78 2.51 31.09
CA GLY A 88 -7.08 2.38 29.82
C GLY A 88 -8.03 2.29 28.64
N GLY A 89 -7.60 1.68 27.54
CA GLY A 89 -8.44 1.62 26.35
C GLY A 89 -7.90 0.69 25.28
N ILE A 90 -8.75 0.41 24.30
CA ILE A 90 -8.39 -0.36 23.11
C ILE A 90 -8.44 0.56 21.89
N ALA A 91 -7.60 0.26 20.90
CA ALA A 91 -7.56 1.00 19.66
C ALA A 91 -7.34 0.04 18.49
N MET A 92 -7.98 0.34 17.37
CA MET A 92 -7.77 -0.36 16.11
C MET A 92 -7.86 0.59 14.94
N GLY A 93 -7.39 0.16 13.78
CA GLY A 93 -7.56 0.91 12.55
C GLY A 93 -6.53 0.56 11.50
N TYR A 94 -6.11 1.57 10.73
CA TYR A 94 -5.23 1.39 9.59
C TYR A 94 -4.03 2.31 9.63
N MET A 95 -2.88 1.75 9.27
CA MET A 95 -1.64 2.46 8.96
C MET A 95 -1.46 2.49 7.44
N ILE A 96 -1.13 3.66 6.91
CA ILE A 96 -0.90 3.89 5.49
C ILE A 96 0.48 4.51 5.35
N PHE A 97 1.35 3.79 4.65
CA PHE A 97 2.71 4.20 4.36
C PHE A 97 2.77 4.65 2.91
N THR A 98 3.34 5.82 2.63
CA THR A 98 3.52 6.33 1.27
C THR A 98 4.98 6.73 1.05
N THR A 99 5.67 6.02 0.17
CA THR A 99 7.06 6.32 -0.17
C THR A 99 7.16 7.50 -1.14
N ALA A 100 8.35 8.08 -1.29
CA ALA A 100 8.59 9.25 -2.15
C ALA A 100 8.23 9.01 -3.64
N ASP A 101 8.33 7.76 -4.11
CA ASP A 101 7.92 7.33 -5.45
C ASP A 101 6.40 7.11 -5.59
N GLY A 102 5.62 7.37 -4.53
CA GLY A 102 4.17 7.22 -4.50
C GLY A 102 3.66 5.79 -4.26
N ALA A 103 4.54 4.80 -4.12
CA ALA A 103 4.13 3.46 -3.73
C ALA A 103 3.58 3.45 -2.29
N LYS A 104 2.65 2.53 -2.00
CA LYS A 104 1.95 2.47 -0.73
C LYS A 104 2.01 1.08 -0.11
N VAL A 105 2.03 1.05 1.22
CA VAL A 105 1.80 -0.15 2.03
C VAL A 105 0.65 0.16 3.00
N PHE A 106 -0.24 -0.80 3.18
CA PHE A 106 -1.38 -0.70 4.08
C PHE A 106 -1.26 -1.77 5.16
N ALA A 107 -1.50 -1.40 6.41
CA ALA A 107 -1.58 -2.35 7.51
C ALA A 107 -2.84 -2.10 8.34
N ARG A 108 -3.41 -3.17 8.87
CA ARG A 108 -4.42 -3.11 9.93
C ARG A 108 -3.70 -3.27 11.26
N PHE A 109 -4.06 -2.47 12.25
CA PHE A 109 -3.51 -2.58 13.59
C PHE A 109 -4.60 -2.72 14.63
N GLU A 110 -4.22 -3.31 15.75
CA GLU A 110 -4.96 -3.35 17.00
C GLU A 110 -3.98 -3.16 18.16
N GLY A 111 -4.49 -2.71 19.30
CA GLY A 111 -3.70 -2.61 20.51
C GLY A 111 -4.48 -2.04 21.68
N ARG A 112 -3.76 -1.87 22.79
CA ARG A 112 -4.32 -1.38 24.04
C ARG A 112 -3.41 -0.38 24.71
N ARG A 113 -3.99 0.36 25.66
CA ARG A 113 -3.30 1.19 26.64
C ARG A 113 -3.73 0.72 28.03
N ALA A 114 -2.77 0.49 28.92
CA ALA A 114 -3.06 -0.04 30.26
C ALA A 114 -3.67 0.99 31.24
N ALA A 115 -3.45 2.28 31.01
CA ALA A 115 -4.00 3.37 31.80
C ALA A 115 -3.94 4.69 31.01
N ALA A 116 -4.72 5.70 31.40
CA ALA A 116 -4.60 7.03 30.81
C ALA A 116 -3.14 7.56 30.90
N GLY A 117 -2.61 8.06 29.79
CA GLY A 117 -1.21 8.56 29.72
C GLY A 117 -0.13 7.48 29.57
N ALA A 118 -0.44 6.20 29.78
CA ALA A 118 0.51 5.12 29.53
C ALA A 118 0.81 4.96 28.02
N PRO A 119 1.97 4.39 27.65
CA PRO A 119 2.23 3.93 26.29
C PRO A 119 1.13 2.99 25.82
N ALA A 120 0.77 3.10 24.55
CA ALA A 120 -0.10 2.13 23.89
C ALA A 120 0.78 1.13 23.12
N GLU A 121 0.35 -0.11 23.04
CA GLU A 121 1.09 -1.18 22.36
C GLU A 121 0.13 -2.18 21.73
N GLY A 122 0.61 -2.87 20.69
CA GLY A 122 -0.19 -3.86 19.99
C GLY A 122 0.51 -4.47 18.80
N THR A 123 -0.30 -5.00 17.88
CA THR A 123 0.14 -5.71 16.69
C THR A 123 -0.41 -5.06 15.44
N PHE A 124 0.23 -5.35 14.31
CA PHE A 124 -0.30 -5.02 12.99
C PHE A 124 0.03 -6.13 11.99
N GLU A 125 -0.75 -6.19 10.93
CA GLU A 125 -0.53 -7.04 9.77
C GLU A 125 -0.66 -6.23 8.48
N PHE A 126 0.17 -6.53 7.48
CA PHE A 126 0.04 -5.92 6.17
C PHE A 126 -1.19 -6.47 5.46
N THR A 127 -2.02 -5.57 4.95
CA THR A 127 -3.26 -5.91 4.22
C THR A 127 -3.11 -5.70 2.71
N GLY A 128 -1.98 -5.12 2.28
CA GLY A 128 -1.61 -5.02 0.88
C GLY A 128 -0.69 -3.85 0.58
N GLY A 129 -0.36 -3.68 -0.70
CA GLY A 129 0.50 -2.61 -1.17
C GLY A 129 0.35 -2.34 -2.66
N THR A 130 0.92 -1.21 -3.11
CA THR A 130 0.92 -0.76 -4.50
C THR A 130 2.36 -0.68 -5.04
N GLY A 131 2.51 -0.52 -6.35
CA GLY A 131 3.82 -0.39 -6.98
C GLY A 131 4.72 -1.59 -6.69
N ARG A 132 5.90 -1.32 -6.11
CA ARG A 132 6.88 -2.34 -5.70
C ARG A 132 6.47 -3.19 -4.49
N PHE A 133 5.40 -2.81 -3.79
CA PHE A 133 4.88 -3.54 -2.62
C PHE A 133 3.63 -4.37 -2.93
N ARG A 134 3.30 -4.61 -4.21
CA ARG A 134 2.13 -5.45 -4.55
C ARG A 134 2.32 -6.86 -4.03
N GLY A 135 1.31 -7.34 -3.29
CA GLY A 135 1.31 -8.67 -2.67
C GLY A 135 2.21 -8.78 -1.44
N ILE A 136 2.61 -7.66 -0.83
CA ILE A 136 3.31 -7.66 0.45
C ILE A 136 2.50 -8.42 1.51
N GLU A 137 3.18 -9.30 2.23
CA GLU A 137 2.69 -9.98 3.42
C GLU A 137 3.62 -9.66 4.59
N GLY A 138 3.12 -9.85 5.81
CA GLY A 138 3.92 -9.64 7.01
C GLY A 138 3.13 -9.08 8.17
N ARG A 139 3.80 -9.00 9.30
CA ARG A 139 3.21 -8.60 10.58
C ARG A 139 4.28 -8.03 11.51
N GLY A 140 3.84 -7.34 12.54
CA GLY A 140 4.73 -6.77 13.53
C GLY A 140 4.03 -6.34 14.79
N THR A 141 4.82 -5.76 15.67
CA THR A 141 4.39 -5.12 16.90
C THR A 141 4.64 -3.62 16.80
N TRP A 142 3.86 -2.85 17.55
CA TRP A 142 4.03 -1.42 17.65
C TRP A 142 3.91 -0.96 19.09
N ARG A 143 4.61 0.12 19.42
CA ARG A 143 4.51 0.83 20.70
C ARG A 143 4.49 2.33 20.45
N ALA A 144 3.47 3.00 20.96
CA ALA A 144 3.23 4.43 20.79
C ALA A 144 3.36 5.18 22.12
N VAL A 145 4.18 6.22 22.14
CA VAL A 145 4.43 7.07 23.31
C VAL A 145 4.03 8.50 22.99
N GLY A 146 3.11 9.07 23.79
CA GLY A 146 2.79 10.49 23.71
C GLY A 146 3.96 11.34 24.20
N VAL A 147 4.42 12.28 23.39
CA VAL A 147 5.58 13.15 23.70
C VAL A 147 5.21 14.63 23.82
N GLY A 148 3.94 14.95 23.61
CA GLY A 148 3.40 16.30 23.73
C GLY A 148 1.96 16.36 23.22
N PRO A 149 1.29 17.52 23.31
CA PRO A 149 -0.08 17.68 22.83
C PRO A 149 -0.20 17.29 21.34
N GLY A 150 -0.97 16.24 21.06
CA GLY A 150 -1.18 15.72 19.71
C GLY A 150 0.02 15.00 19.07
N LEU A 151 1.19 14.99 19.73
CA LEU A 151 2.42 14.37 19.22
C LEU A 151 2.63 12.98 19.81
N THR A 152 3.02 12.04 18.96
CA THR A 152 3.29 10.66 19.35
C THR A 152 4.49 10.13 18.59
N CYS A 153 5.37 9.44 19.32
CA CYS A 153 6.45 8.66 18.75
C CYS A 153 6.05 7.19 18.75
N ASP A 154 6.08 6.55 17.59
CA ASP A 154 5.83 5.13 17.43
C ASP A 154 7.16 4.39 17.20
N HIS A 155 7.27 3.20 17.78
CA HIS A 155 8.29 2.21 17.48
C HIS A 155 7.59 0.97 16.92
N MET A 156 8.00 0.52 15.74
CA MET A 156 7.44 -0.64 15.05
C MET A 156 8.56 -1.61 14.70
N GLU A 157 8.32 -2.89 14.96
CA GLU A 157 9.25 -3.98 14.63
C GLU A 157 8.45 -5.12 14.00
N GLY A 158 9.04 -5.80 13.02
CA GLY A 158 8.33 -6.89 12.36
C GLY A 158 9.10 -7.52 11.22
N GLU A 159 8.35 -8.31 10.47
CA GLU A 159 8.83 -9.05 9.32
C GLU A 159 7.89 -8.84 8.13
N TYR A 160 8.47 -8.76 6.93
CA TYR A 160 7.72 -8.65 5.68
C TYR A 160 8.29 -9.56 4.59
N GLU A 161 7.41 -9.98 3.70
CA GLU A 161 7.77 -10.71 2.49
C GLU A 161 7.19 -9.99 1.28
N LEU A 162 7.99 -9.88 0.23
CA LEU A 162 7.51 -9.46 -1.09
C LEU A 162 7.43 -10.67 -2.01
N PRO A 163 6.39 -10.77 -2.85
CA PRO A 163 6.32 -11.82 -3.84
C PRO A 163 7.57 -11.73 -4.72
N LYS A 164 8.30 -12.83 -4.86
CA LYS A 164 9.34 -12.92 -5.90
C LYS A 164 8.67 -12.55 -7.21
N SER A 165 9.15 -11.48 -7.84
CA SER A 165 8.49 -10.93 -9.02
C SER A 165 8.18 -12.08 -9.98
N ARG A 166 6.89 -12.31 -10.26
CA ARG A 166 6.52 -13.04 -11.47
C ARG A 166 6.93 -12.10 -12.60
N SER A 167 8.18 -12.23 -13.03
CA SER A 167 8.70 -11.63 -14.23
C SER A 167 7.63 -11.79 -15.30
N ARG A 168 7.10 -10.65 -15.75
CA ARG A 168 6.10 -10.58 -16.81
C ARG A 168 6.79 -10.91 -18.14
N ALA A 169 7.19 -12.17 -18.29
CA ALA A 169 7.46 -12.80 -19.57
C ALA A 169 6.14 -13.35 -20.11
N ALA A 170 5.18 -12.47 -20.39
CA ALA A 170 3.97 -12.82 -21.11
C ALA A 170 3.50 -11.63 -21.93
N ALA A 171 3.29 -11.90 -23.22
CA ALA A 171 2.82 -11.01 -24.28
C ALA A 171 3.87 -10.07 -24.90
N ARG A 172 4.91 -10.67 -25.51
CA ARG A 172 5.29 -10.21 -26.87
C ARG A 172 4.25 -10.84 -27.81
N PRO A 173 3.31 -10.09 -28.42
CA PRO A 173 2.56 -10.67 -29.53
C PRO A 173 3.58 -11.02 -30.62
N ARG A 174 3.53 -12.28 -31.08
CA ARG A 174 4.29 -12.73 -32.24
C ARG A 174 3.99 -11.76 -33.38
N SER A 175 5.04 -11.11 -33.90
CA SER A 175 4.97 -10.33 -35.13
C SER A 175 4.36 -11.22 -36.22
N PRO A 176 3.26 -10.85 -36.88
CA PRO A 176 2.76 -11.64 -37.99
C PRO A 176 3.79 -11.60 -39.11
N ALA A 177 4.03 -12.77 -39.67
CA ALA A 177 4.96 -13.03 -40.74
C ALA A 177 4.81 -12.03 -41.89
N ARG A 178 5.97 -11.62 -42.39
CA ARG A 178 6.18 -10.85 -43.61
C ARG A 178 5.60 -11.63 -44.80
N GLY A 179 4.32 -11.42 -45.07
CA GLY A 179 3.60 -11.94 -46.23
C GLY A 179 3.45 -10.87 -47.31
N GLU A 180 4.13 -11.11 -48.42
CA GLU A 180 3.79 -10.66 -49.77
C GLU A 180 4.05 -9.21 -50.18
N ARG A 181 5.16 -9.06 -50.92
CA ARG A 181 5.38 -7.96 -51.86
C ARG A 181 4.39 -8.13 -53.03
N ARG A 182 3.59 -7.12 -53.33
CA ARG A 182 3.09 -6.86 -54.69
C ARG A 182 3.22 -5.37 -55.02
N ARG A 183 3.93 -5.08 -56.12
CA ARG A 183 3.92 -3.83 -56.90
C ARG A 183 3.83 -4.25 -58.38
N PRO A 184 3.44 -3.39 -59.33
CA PRO A 184 2.44 -2.31 -59.29
C PRO A 184 1.44 -2.43 -60.47
N GLY A 185 0.16 -2.12 -60.24
CA GLY A 185 -0.87 -2.05 -61.30
C GLY A 185 -1.14 -0.61 -61.73
N ARG A 186 -0.83 -0.32 -62.99
CA ARG A 186 -0.97 0.97 -63.69
C ARG A 186 -2.42 1.20 -64.14
N SER A 187 -3.05 2.32 -63.75
CA SER A 187 -4.13 2.97 -64.53
C SER A 187 -4.15 4.46 -64.15
N ARG A 188 -3.55 5.32 -64.98
CA ARG A 188 -4.20 6.24 -65.94
C ARG A 188 -5.28 7.13 -65.30
N THR A 189 -4.87 8.39 -65.08
CA THR A 189 -5.67 9.58 -64.75
C THR A 189 -6.73 9.89 -65.82
N PRO A 190 -7.68 10.79 -65.51
CA PRO A 190 -7.54 12.12 -66.10
C PRO A 190 -7.63 13.27 -65.09
N ARG A 191 -6.86 14.32 -65.43
CA ARG A 191 -6.81 15.65 -64.80
C ARG A 191 -8.18 16.33 -64.82
N VAL A 192 -8.52 17.01 -63.73
CA VAL A 192 -9.33 18.24 -63.78
C VAL A 192 -8.48 19.37 -63.20
N ARG A 193 -8.34 20.43 -64.00
CA ARG A 193 -7.64 21.69 -63.70
C ARG A 193 -8.58 22.67 -63.00
N GLY A 194 -8.02 23.51 -62.13
CA GLY A 194 -8.63 24.75 -61.60
C GLY A 194 -9.17 24.56 -60.17
N ALA A 195 -8.93 25.42 -59.19
CA ALA A 195 -8.45 26.80 -59.22
C ALA A 195 -7.69 27.13 -57.93
N LEU A 196 -6.73 28.04 -58.09
CA LEU A 196 -5.96 28.75 -57.09
C LEU A 196 -6.82 29.92 -56.58
N ILE A 197 -7.25 29.95 -55.30
CA ILE A 197 -7.67 31.19 -54.62
C ILE A 197 -7.20 31.18 -53.15
N ALA A 198 -6.76 32.36 -52.74
CA ALA A 198 -5.95 32.73 -51.57
C ALA A 198 -6.57 32.48 -50.19
N ALA A 199 -5.68 32.39 -49.21
CA ALA A 199 -5.96 32.58 -47.79
C ALA A 199 -6.28 34.05 -47.46
N PRO A 200 -7.00 34.31 -46.36
CA PRO A 200 -6.69 35.46 -45.51
C PRO A 200 -6.34 35.02 -44.09
N GLY A 201 -5.38 35.75 -43.51
CA GLY A 201 -4.80 35.54 -42.18
C GLY A 201 -5.71 35.91 -40.99
N PRO A 202 -5.11 36.05 -39.80
CA PRO A 202 -5.80 35.87 -38.52
C PRO A 202 -6.60 37.11 -38.09
N SER A 203 -7.78 36.87 -37.52
CA SER A 203 -8.57 37.91 -36.86
C SER A 203 -8.08 38.12 -35.42
N VAL A 204 -7.48 39.28 -35.20
CA VAL A 204 -7.24 39.87 -33.87
C VAL A 204 -8.45 40.74 -33.54
N ALA A 205 -9.12 40.49 -32.42
CA ALA A 205 -10.05 41.43 -31.82
C ALA A 205 -9.61 41.75 -30.39
N SER A 206 -8.96 42.90 -30.24
CA SER A 206 -8.72 43.56 -28.97
C SER A 206 -9.95 44.40 -28.63
N GLY A 207 -10.43 44.33 -27.38
CA GLY A 207 -11.47 45.20 -26.85
C GLY A 207 -11.23 45.52 -25.37
N ARG A 208 -10.43 46.56 -25.12
CA ARG A 208 -10.25 47.21 -23.80
C ARG A 208 -11.33 48.28 -23.58
N ARG A 209 -11.93 48.33 -22.39
CA ARG A 209 -12.37 49.54 -21.63
C ARG A 209 -12.72 49.05 -20.20
N ARG A 210 -12.03 49.41 -19.09
CA ARG A 210 -12.01 50.69 -18.34
C ARG A 210 -13.44 51.25 -18.15
N THR A 211 -14.02 51.51 -16.98
CA THR A 211 -13.55 51.93 -15.63
C THR A 211 -14.74 51.96 -14.65
N ARG A 212 -14.46 51.80 -13.34
CA ARG A 212 -15.02 52.37 -12.07
C ARG A 212 -16.23 53.35 -12.09
N PRO A 213 -17.01 53.51 -10.99
CA PRO A 213 -16.57 53.85 -9.62
C PRO A 213 -16.36 52.67 -8.67
#